data_AF-A0A1Y2BMP6-F1
#
_entry.id   AF-A0A1Y2BMP6-F1
#
_cell.length_a   1.000
_cell.length_b   1.000
_cell.length_c   1.000
_cell.angle_alpha   90.00
_cell.angle_beta   90.00
_cell.angle_gamma   90.00
#
_symmetry.space_group_name_H-M   'P 1'
#
loop_
_entity.id
_entity.type
_entity.pdbx_description
1 polymer ?
#
loop_
_entity_poly.entity_id
_entity_poly.type
_entity_poly.pdbx_seq_one_letter_code
_entity_poly.pdbx_strand_id
1 'polypeptide(L)'
;MKNEIRKTSIPFDINSKHIYNEISEEIGLICPEYSSIKSQISRYIKKQLPPDISKFNEIPDESDYYINERDENFMIFKNSNIIIFQSPFQTELFIKYNENMFADGTFYIAPIFGYQVFIIRVYAPEINSFYTTSLSILNNKEQTTYDLLFEELKKNASKYNNNIIVIPKILHCDFEKGISNAAIKIFSNITIKYCVWHYKRSLEVML
;
A
#
# COMPACT_ATOMS: atom_id res chain seq x y z
N MET A 1 -10.48 11.84 -54.74
CA MET A 1 -10.42 11.89 -53.25
C MET A 1 -9.10 11.29 -52.81
N LYS A 2 -8.08 12.12 -52.55
CA LYS A 2 -6.90 11.70 -51.79
C LYS A 2 -7.26 11.88 -50.33
N ASN A 3 -7.56 10.80 -49.62
CA ASN A 3 -7.76 10.86 -48.18
C ASN A 3 -6.40 11.12 -47.54
N GLU A 4 -6.19 12.36 -47.11
CA GLU A 4 -5.12 12.69 -46.16
C GLU A 4 -5.34 11.84 -44.92
N ILE A 5 -4.43 10.89 -44.68
CA ILE A 5 -4.31 10.19 -43.42
C ILE A 5 -3.97 11.26 -42.39
N ARG A 6 -4.97 11.61 -41.58
CA ARG A 6 -4.83 12.50 -40.43
C ARG A 6 -3.55 12.12 -39.68
N LYS A 7 -2.67 13.11 -39.47
CA LYS A 7 -1.60 13.02 -38.46
C LYS A 7 -2.24 12.54 -37.17
N THR A 8 -2.01 11.27 -36.83
CA THR A 8 -2.35 10.72 -35.53
C THR A 8 -1.50 11.49 -34.53
N SER A 9 -2.11 12.38 -33.75
CA SER A 9 -1.49 12.91 -32.54
C SER A 9 -1.39 11.73 -31.58
N ILE A 10 -0.28 10.99 -31.65
CA ILE A 10 -0.01 9.91 -30.71
C ILE A 10 0.05 10.58 -29.33
N PRO A 11 -0.83 10.21 -28.39
CA PRO A 11 -0.69 10.69 -27.02
C PRO A 11 0.72 10.29 -26.52
N PHE A 12 1.38 11.16 -25.77
CA PHE A 12 2.66 10.88 -25.07
C PHE A 12 3.97 10.97 -25.88
N ASP A 13 4.02 11.62 -27.05
CA ASP A 13 5.26 11.78 -27.86
C ASP A 13 6.02 10.46 -28.08
N ILE A 14 5.27 9.39 -28.34
CA ILE A 14 5.80 8.03 -28.53
C ILE A 14 6.38 7.91 -29.95
N ASN A 15 7.70 7.76 -30.05
CA ASN A 15 8.42 7.47 -31.30
C ASN A 15 8.39 5.97 -31.59
N SER A 16 7.65 5.53 -32.61
CA SER A 16 7.68 4.13 -33.05
C SER A 16 9.11 3.70 -33.40
N LYS A 17 9.61 2.62 -32.78
CA LYS A 17 10.79 1.92 -33.29
C LYS A 17 10.31 0.94 -34.35
N HIS A 18 10.70 1.18 -35.60
CA HIS A 18 10.38 0.32 -36.73
C HIS A 18 11.24 -0.93 -36.68
N ILE A 19 10.63 -2.11 -36.56
CA ILE A 19 11.29 -3.39 -36.83
C ILE A 19 10.26 -4.29 -37.51
N TYR A 20 10.61 -4.74 -38.72
CA TYR A 20 9.84 -5.67 -39.53
C TYR A 20 9.88 -7.06 -38.92
N ASN A 21 8.72 -7.63 -38.59
CA ASN A 21 8.56 -9.07 -38.44
C ASN A 21 7.17 -9.49 -38.93
N GLU A 22 7.19 -10.32 -39.97
CA GLU A 22 6.13 -11.24 -40.50
C GLU A 22 4.74 -10.71 -40.86
N ILE A 23 4.39 -9.45 -40.58
CA ILE A 23 3.16 -8.81 -41.08
C ILE A 23 3.56 -7.83 -42.19
N SER A 24 2.76 -7.77 -43.27
CA SER A 24 2.93 -6.89 -44.45
C SER A 24 3.73 -5.62 -44.14
N GLU A 25 4.76 -5.33 -44.95
CA GLU A 25 5.64 -4.16 -44.80
C GLU A 25 4.88 -2.86 -44.45
N GLU A 26 3.68 -2.66 -45.02
CA GLU A 26 2.81 -1.52 -44.72
C GLU A 26 2.32 -1.45 -43.26
N ILE A 27 2.00 -2.58 -42.63
CA ILE A 27 1.47 -2.63 -41.25
C ILE A 27 2.60 -2.48 -40.23
N GLY A 28 3.76 -3.08 -40.49
CA GLY A 28 4.97 -2.93 -39.67
C GLY A 28 5.54 -1.50 -39.67
N LEU A 29 5.26 -0.72 -40.72
CA LEU A 29 5.59 0.70 -40.80
C LEU A 29 4.69 1.58 -39.91
N ILE A 30 3.45 1.17 -39.65
CA ILE A 30 2.44 2.00 -38.97
C ILE A 30 2.36 1.69 -37.46
N CYS A 31 2.53 0.44 -37.05
CA CYS A 31 2.29 0.02 -35.67
C CYS A 31 3.56 -0.45 -34.96
N PRO A 32 4.08 0.29 -33.95
CA PRO A 32 5.14 -0.22 -33.10
C PRO A 32 4.67 -1.43 -32.28
N GLU A 33 5.60 -2.33 -31.97
CA GLU A 33 5.32 -3.51 -31.15
C GLU A 33 4.76 -3.12 -29.77
N TYR A 34 3.86 -3.94 -29.22
CA TYR A 34 3.27 -3.73 -27.88
C TYR A 34 4.34 -3.50 -26.80
N SER A 35 5.44 -4.26 -26.82
CA SER A 35 6.57 -4.13 -25.89
C SER A 35 7.24 -2.75 -26.01
N SER A 36 7.38 -2.23 -27.24
CA SER A 36 7.93 -0.91 -27.52
C SER A 36 7.00 0.21 -27.07
N ILE A 37 5.69 0.10 -27.31
CA ILE A 37 4.68 1.05 -26.81
C ILE A 37 4.70 1.07 -25.28
N LYS A 38 4.64 -0.11 -24.64
CA LYS A 38 4.70 -0.25 -23.17
C LYS A 38 5.95 0.40 -22.59
N SER A 39 7.13 0.12 -23.16
CA SER A 39 8.40 0.72 -22.74
C SER A 39 8.42 2.25 -22.85
N GLN A 40 7.82 2.80 -23.91
CA GLN A 40 7.76 4.24 -24.13
C GLN A 40 6.81 4.93 -23.17
N ILE A 41 5.63 4.36 -22.96
CA ILE A 41 4.67 4.83 -21.95
C ILE A 41 5.34 4.81 -20.56
N SER A 42 6.00 3.72 -20.18
CA SER A 42 6.71 3.64 -18.89
C SER A 42 7.81 4.70 -18.76
N ARG A 43 8.58 4.97 -19.82
CA ARG A 43 9.61 6.02 -19.82
C ARG A 43 9.02 7.43 -19.74
N TYR A 44 7.91 7.68 -20.45
CA TYR A 44 7.20 8.96 -20.39
C TYR A 44 6.69 9.23 -18.98
N ILE A 45 6.00 8.24 -18.38
CA ILE A 45 5.50 8.34 -17.00
C ILE A 45 6.67 8.56 -16.03
N LYS A 46 7.75 7.78 -16.15
CA LYS A 46 8.92 7.90 -15.25
C LYS A 46 9.62 9.26 -15.34
N LYS A 47 9.56 9.96 -16.48
CA LYS A 47 10.09 11.33 -16.62
C LYS A 47 9.25 12.38 -15.89
N GLN A 48 7.95 12.13 -15.69
CA GLN A 48 7.06 13.03 -14.96
C GLN A 48 7.07 12.77 -13.46
N LEU A 49 7.40 11.55 -13.05
CA LEU A 49 7.54 11.20 -11.64
C LEU A 49 8.82 11.80 -11.06
N PRO A 50 8.80 12.23 -9.79
CA PRO A 50 10.02 12.57 -9.07
C PRO A 50 10.99 11.37 -9.03
N PRO A 51 12.29 11.61 -8.86
CA PRO A 51 13.27 10.54 -8.72
C PRO A 51 12.89 9.59 -7.58
N ASP A 52 13.14 8.30 -7.79
CA ASP A 52 12.87 7.26 -6.79
C ASP A 52 13.64 7.57 -5.50
N ILE A 53 12.94 7.59 -4.37
CA ILE A 53 13.53 7.81 -3.06
C ILE A 53 14.35 6.57 -2.67
N SER A 54 15.58 6.78 -2.22
CA SER A 54 16.52 5.68 -1.94
C SER A 54 16.65 5.37 -0.45
N LYS A 55 16.29 6.32 0.42
CA LYS A 55 16.41 6.19 1.87
C LYS A 55 15.15 6.65 2.58
N PHE A 56 14.90 6.06 3.74
CA PHE A 56 13.73 6.38 4.56
C PHE A 56 13.67 7.85 4.98
N ASN A 57 14.81 8.45 5.35
CA ASN A 57 14.88 9.84 5.82
C ASN A 57 14.71 10.88 4.71
N GLU A 58 14.77 10.49 3.44
CA GLU A 58 14.54 11.37 2.29
C GLU A 58 13.04 11.64 2.06
N ILE A 59 12.16 10.83 2.65
CA ILE A 59 10.73 11.09 2.67
C ILE A 59 10.51 12.39 3.46
N PRO A 60 9.81 13.40 2.93
CA PRO A 60 9.54 14.63 3.67
C PRO A 60 8.46 14.41 4.75
N ASP A 61 8.45 15.23 5.80
CA ASP A 61 7.40 15.20 6.84
C ASP A 61 6.10 15.86 6.36
N GLU A 62 6.18 16.75 5.38
CA GLU A 62 5.05 17.40 4.74
C GLU A 62 5.18 17.24 3.22
N SER A 63 4.08 16.91 2.55
CA SER A 63 4.05 16.77 1.10
C SER A 63 2.63 16.90 0.58
N ASP A 64 2.47 17.53 -0.57
CA ASP A 64 1.21 17.57 -1.31
C ASP A 64 0.72 16.14 -1.66
N TYR A 65 1.64 15.18 -1.77
CA TYR A 65 1.29 13.76 -2.00
C TYR A 65 0.65 13.07 -0.80
N TYR A 66 0.73 13.65 0.40
CA TYR A 66 0.03 13.14 1.58
C TYR A 66 -1.37 13.72 1.73
N ILE A 67 -1.78 14.58 0.79
CA ILE A 67 -3.10 15.16 0.72
C ILE A 67 -3.91 14.37 -0.31
N ASN A 68 -5.10 13.89 0.07
CA ASN A 68 -5.99 13.19 -0.84
C ASN A 68 -6.82 14.18 -1.70
N GLU A 69 -7.65 13.68 -2.62
CA GLU A 69 -8.52 14.51 -3.48
C GLU A 69 -9.56 15.36 -2.72
N ARG A 70 -9.67 15.20 -1.40
CA ARG A 70 -10.58 15.95 -0.51
C ARG A 70 -9.83 16.96 0.37
N ASP A 71 -8.58 17.26 0.05
CA ASP A 71 -7.69 18.11 0.85
C ASP A 71 -7.41 17.59 2.27
N GLU A 72 -7.52 16.27 2.48
CA GLU A 72 -7.25 15.64 3.77
C GLU A 72 -5.87 15.00 3.81
N ASN A 73 -5.10 15.29 4.87
CA ASN A 73 -3.85 14.60 5.11
C ASN A 73 -4.11 13.14 5.52
N PHE A 74 -3.38 12.20 4.94
CA PHE A 74 -3.45 10.78 5.28
C PHE A 74 -2.14 10.22 5.85
N MET A 75 -1.05 10.98 5.97
CA MET A 75 0.11 10.58 6.76
C MET A 75 -0.08 11.04 8.21
N ILE A 76 -0.19 10.09 9.14
CA ILE A 76 -0.53 10.40 10.54
C ILE A 76 0.66 10.34 11.49
N PHE A 77 1.72 9.61 11.11
CA PHE A 77 2.91 9.45 11.93
C PHE A 77 4.13 9.07 11.10
N LYS A 78 5.30 9.56 11.50
CA LYS A 78 6.60 9.20 10.92
C LYS A 78 7.71 9.32 11.95
N ASN A 79 8.62 8.35 11.95
CA ASN A 79 9.93 8.42 12.63
C ASN A 79 10.98 7.66 11.80
N SER A 80 12.16 7.34 12.34
CA SER A 80 13.21 6.63 11.58
C SER A 80 12.88 5.18 11.16
N ASN A 81 11.87 4.55 11.75
CA ASN A 81 11.56 3.12 11.61
C ASN A 81 10.20 2.84 10.99
N ILE A 82 9.25 3.78 11.09
CA ILE A 82 7.86 3.60 10.69
C ILE A 82 7.29 4.88 10.10
N ILE A 83 6.53 4.72 9.02
CA ILE A 83 5.57 5.72 8.53
C ILE A 83 4.20 5.08 8.52
N ILE A 84 3.20 5.79 9.02
CA ILE A 84 1.82 5.31 9.10
C ILE A 84 0.94 6.21 8.24
N PHE A 85 0.25 5.56 7.31
CA PHE A 85 -0.76 6.16 6.46
C PHE A 85 -2.15 5.67 6.88
N GLN A 86 -3.03 6.63 7.14
CA GLN A 86 -4.42 6.43 7.47
C GLN A 86 -5.19 7.72 7.17
N SER A 87 -6.09 7.70 6.19
CA SER A 87 -6.98 8.83 5.90
C SER A 87 -8.09 8.97 6.96
N PRO A 88 -8.79 10.13 7.01
CA PRO A 88 -9.96 10.30 7.89
C PRO A 88 -11.00 9.19 7.70
N PHE A 89 -11.37 8.90 6.45
CA PHE A 89 -12.31 7.81 6.13
C PHE A 89 -11.83 6.44 6.61
N GLN A 90 -10.54 6.14 6.45
CA GLN A 90 -9.96 4.90 6.96
C GLN A 90 -10.00 4.82 8.49
N THR A 91 -9.83 5.96 9.17
CA THR A 91 -9.96 6.07 10.63
C THR A 91 -11.40 5.81 11.08
N GLU A 92 -12.39 6.36 10.38
CA GLU A 92 -13.81 6.10 10.66
C GLU A 92 -14.15 4.61 10.50
N LEU A 93 -13.70 3.98 9.41
CA LEU A 93 -13.88 2.54 9.19
C LEU A 93 -13.20 1.72 10.28
N PHE A 94 -11.98 2.10 10.67
CA PHE A 94 -11.26 1.45 11.76
C PHE A 94 -12.07 1.52 13.05
N ILE A 95 -12.54 2.71 13.43
CA ILE A 95 -13.35 2.91 14.62
C ILE A 95 -14.65 2.10 14.55
N LYS A 96 -15.36 2.14 13.43
CA LYS A 96 -16.66 1.49 13.27
C LYS A 96 -16.57 -0.04 13.31
N TYR A 97 -15.52 -0.61 12.73
CA TYR A 97 -15.41 -2.06 12.49
C TYR A 97 -14.21 -2.72 13.20
N ASN A 98 -13.72 -2.12 14.30
CA ASN A 98 -12.52 -2.61 15.00
C ASN A 98 -12.66 -4.00 15.66
N GLU A 99 -13.86 -4.58 15.73
CA GLU A 99 -14.08 -5.84 16.45
C GLU A 99 -13.16 -6.97 15.95
N ASN A 100 -13.01 -7.08 14.62
CA ASN A 100 -12.11 -8.03 13.98
C ASN A 100 -11.09 -7.25 13.12
N MET A 101 -9.84 -7.28 13.55
CA MET A 101 -8.72 -6.72 12.80
C MET A 101 -7.96 -7.82 12.07
N PHE A 102 -7.50 -7.52 10.87
CA PHE A 102 -6.68 -8.41 10.05
C PHE A 102 -5.39 -7.68 9.71
N ALA A 103 -4.28 -8.21 10.18
CA ALA A 103 -2.96 -7.62 9.99
C ALA A 103 -2.07 -8.55 9.18
N ASP A 104 -1.43 -8.00 8.16
CA ASP A 104 -0.54 -8.75 7.28
C ASP A 104 0.64 -7.88 6.82
N GLY A 105 1.81 -8.51 6.70
CA GLY A 105 3.04 -7.89 6.23
C GLY A 105 3.35 -8.35 4.81
N THR A 106 3.45 -7.40 3.87
CA THR A 106 3.80 -7.70 2.47
C THR A 106 5.14 -7.07 2.07
N PHE A 107 6.00 -7.90 1.48
CA PHE A 107 7.36 -7.52 1.07
C PHE A 107 7.42 -7.07 -0.39
N TYR A 108 6.51 -7.58 -1.23
CA TYR A 108 6.55 -7.35 -2.67
C TYR A 108 6.35 -5.88 -3.05
N ILE A 109 5.49 -5.18 -2.30
CA ILE A 109 5.20 -3.76 -2.52
C ILE A 109 6.04 -2.84 -1.61
N ALA A 110 6.96 -3.40 -0.82
CA ALA A 110 7.79 -2.59 0.05
C ALA A 110 8.77 -1.75 -0.79
N PRO A 111 8.94 -0.46 -0.46
CA PRO A 111 9.97 0.33 -1.12
C PRO A 111 11.36 -0.22 -0.80
N ILE A 112 12.35 0.06 -1.64
CA ILE A 112 13.70 -0.51 -1.50
C ILE A 112 14.37 -0.23 -0.14
N PHE A 113 13.97 0.86 0.52
CA PHE A 113 14.44 1.27 1.83
C PHE A 113 13.58 0.75 2.99
N GLY A 114 12.40 0.21 2.71
CA GLY A 114 11.49 -0.36 3.69
C GLY A 114 11.63 -1.88 3.73
N TYR A 115 11.55 -2.45 4.93
CA TYR A 115 11.58 -3.90 5.11
C TYR A 115 10.26 -4.54 4.65
N GLN A 116 9.13 -3.92 5.01
CA GLN A 116 7.80 -4.40 4.62
C GLN A 116 6.78 -3.26 4.59
N VAL A 117 5.69 -3.48 3.85
CA VAL A 117 4.45 -2.73 4.05
C VAL A 117 3.53 -3.55 4.94
N PHE A 118 3.18 -3.00 6.08
CA PHE A 118 2.24 -3.58 7.03
C PHE A 118 0.84 -3.04 6.77
N ILE A 119 -0.12 -3.93 6.62
CA ILE A 119 -1.49 -3.60 6.24
C ILE A 119 -2.42 -4.03 7.37
N ILE A 120 -3.29 -3.11 7.79
CA ILE A 120 -4.41 -3.43 8.69
C ILE A 120 -5.70 -3.28 7.91
N ARG A 121 -6.54 -4.29 8.03
CA ARG A 121 -7.85 -4.36 7.41
C ARG A 121 -8.93 -4.68 8.44
N VAL A 122 -10.14 -4.24 8.14
CA VAL A 122 -11.36 -4.59 8.88
C VAL A 122 -12.37 -5.16 7.91
N TYR A 123 -13.30 -5.96 8.42
CA TYR A 123 -14.41 -6.50 7.64
C TYR A 123 -15.66 -5.65 7.87
N ALA A 124 -16.22 -5.10 6.80
CA ALA A 124 -17.47 -4.34 6.81
C ALA A 124 -18.64 -5.28 6.43
N PRO A 125 -19.45 -5.72 7.39
CA PRO A 125 -20.49 -6.73 7.16
C PRO A 125 -21.63 -6.24 6.26
N GLU A 126 -21.94 -4.94 6.26
CA GLU A 126 -23.05 -4.38 5.48
C GLU A 126 -22.87 -4.56 3.97
N ILE A 127 -21.62 -4.70 3.52
CA ILE A 127 -21.25 -4.86 2.12
C ILE A 127 -20.37 -6.09 1.88
N ASN A 128 -20.24 -6.95 2.90
CA ASN A 128 -19.49 -8.21 2.84
C ASN A 128 -18.09 -8.05 2.22
N SER A 129 -17.31 -7.07 2.70
CA SER A 129 -16.03 -6.75 2.09
C SER A 129 -14.99 -6.29 3.11
N PHE A 130 -13.71 -6.48 2.76
CA PHE A 130 -12.56 -6.08 3.58
C PHE A 130 -12.00 -4.73 3.14
N TYR A 131 -11.91 -3.80 4.08
CA TYR A 131 -11.37 -2.47 3.86
C TYR A 131 -10.01 -2.31 4.52
N THR A 132 -9.06 -1.74 3.80
CA THR A 132 -7.77 -1.34 4.36
C THR A 132 -7.95 -0.06 5.16
N THR A 133 -7.64 -0.13 6.44
CA THR A 133 -7.77 0.98 7.38
C THR A 133 -6.43 1.60 7.76
N SER A 134 -5.32 0.93 7.49
CA SER A 134 -3.99 1.52 7.60
C SER A 134 -3.00 0.80 6.70
N LEU A 135 -2.08 1.58 6.15
CA LEU A 135 -0.87 1.12 5.46
C LEU A 135 0.32 1.72 6.20
N SER A 136 1.31 0.91 6.52
CA SER A 136 2.52 1.40 7.19
C SER A 136 3.77 0.85 6.51
N ILE A 137 4.79 1.68 6.31
CA ILE A 137 6.11 1.23 5.84
C ILE A 137 6.97 1.02 7.08
N LEU A 138 7.47 -0.19 7.27
CA LEU A 138 8.30 -0.57 8.42
C LEU A 138 9.72 -0.90 7.96
N ASN A 139 10.73 -0.44 8.70
CA ASN A 139 12.15 -0.75 8.44
C ASN A 139 12.64 -1.99 9.19
N ASN A 140 11.85 -2.52 10.12
CA ASN A 140 12.18 -3.72 10.86
C ASN A 140 10.90 -4.46 11.30
N LYS A 141 11.10 -5.58 12.00
CA LYS A 141 10.05 -6.46 12.56
C LYS A 141 10.11 -6.54 14.08
N GLU A 142 10.69 -5.53 14.71
CA GLU A 142 10.81 -5.50 16.16
C GLU A 142 9.44 -5.26 16.81
N GLN A 143 9.21 -5.88 17.97
CA GLN A 143 7.98 -5.70 18.74
C GLN A 143 7.73 -4.22 19.08
N THR A 144 8.79 -3.46 19.38
CA THR A 144 8.73 -2.02 19.67
C THR A 144 8.16 -1.20 18.52
N THR A 145 8.43 -1.59 17.28
CA THR A 145 7.86 -0.95 16.09
C THR A 145 6.36 -1.24 15.98
N TYR A 146 5.92 -2.47 16.28
CA TYR A 146 4.50 -2.80 16.31
C TYR A 146 3.77 -2.17 17.49
N ASP A 147 4.41 -2.07 18.66
CA ASP A 147 3.89 -1.35 19.82
C ASP A 147 3.54 0.09 19.41
N LEU A 148 4.52 0.79 18.82
CA LEU A 148 4.37 2.16 18.34
C LEU A 148 3.28 2.29 17.26
N LEU A 149 3.23 1.33 16.32
CA LEU A 149 2.20 1.30 15.27
C LEU A 149 0.79 1.27 15.88
N PHE A 150 0.54 0.35 16.81
CA PHE A 150 -0.78 0.23 17.43
C PHE A 150 -1.11 1.40 18.35
N GLU A 151 -0.13 1.97 19.05
CA GLU A 151 -0.31 3.16 19.88
C GLU A 151 -0.72 4.37 19.05
N GLU A 152 -0.03 4.65 17.93
CA GLU A 152 -0.34 5.81 17.09
C GLU A 152 -1.69 5.65 16.36
N LEU A 153 -2.07 4.43 15.95
CA LEU A 153 -3.41 4.18 15.40
C LEU A 153 -4.52 4.42 16.44
N LYS A 154 -4.32 3.94 17.67
CA LYS A 154 -5.26 4.15 18.78
C LYS A 154 -5.41 5.63 19.10
N LYS A 155 -4.28 6.34 19.19
CA LYS A 155 -4.22 7.79 19.42
C LYS A 155 -4.88 8.58 18.29
N ASN A 156 -4.67 8.18 17.04
CA ASN A 156 -5.32 8.82 15.90
C ASN A 156 -6.83 8.65 15.96
N ALA A 157 -7.32 7.43 16.24
CA ALA A 157 -8.73 7.16 16.40
C ALA A 157 -9.40 8.01 17.49
N SER A 158 -8.72 8.23 18.62
CA SER A 158 -9.23 9.09 19.71
C SER A 158 -9.43 10.56 19.30
N LYS A 159 -8.73 11.06 18.28
CA LYS A 159 -8.93 12.45 17.79
C LYS A 159 -10.28 12.65 17.08
N TYR A 160 -10.80 11.61 16.45
CA TYR A 160 -12.04 11.70 15.66
C TYR A 160 -13.29 11.55 16.53
N ASN A 161 -13.16 11.01 17.74
CA ASN A 161 -14.25 10.97 18.69
C ASN A 161 -13.73 10.84 20.13
N ASN A 162 -13.80 11.94 20.90
CA ASN A 162 -13.20 12.07 22.25
C ASN A 162 -13.70 11.02 23.27
N ASN A 163 -14.75 10.26 22.98
CA ASN A 163 -15.34 9.27 23.88
C ASN A 163 -15.31 7.82 23.35
N ILE A 164 -14.77 7.55 22.15
CA ILE A 164 -14.71 6.17 21.64
C ILE A 164 -13.40 5.50 22.05
N ILE A 165 -13.54 4.44 22.85
CA ILE A 165 -12.46 3.51 23.12
C ILE A 165 -12.44 2.48 21.99
N VAL A 166 -11.37 2.46 21.18
CA VAL A 166 -11.13 1.38 20.22
C VAL A 166 -10.70 0.15 21.03
N ILE A 167 -11.54 -0.90 21.02
CA ILE A 167 -11.31 -2.14 21.76
C ILE A 167 -11.47 -3.31 20.77
N PRO A 168 -10.42 -3.59 19.97
CA PRO A 168 -10.43 -4.74 19.10
C PRO A 168 -10.56 -6.02 19.94
N LYS A 169 -11.47 -6.90 19.55
CA LYS A 169 -11.68 -8.17 20.27
C LYS A 169 -10.80 -9.27 19.72
N ILE A 170 -10.62 -9.28 18.41
CA ILE A 170 -9.88 -10.34 17.71
C ILE A 170 -8.89 -9.73 16.74
N LEU A 171 -7.62 -10.10 16.87
CA LEU A 171 -6.60 -9.84 15.85
C LEU A 171 -6.30 -11.12 15.09
N HIS A 172 -6.52 -11.08 13.79
CA HIS A 172 -6.07 -12.07 12.84
C HIS A 172 -4.71 -11.65 12.29
N CYS A 173 -3.66 -12.42 12.56
CA CYS A 173 -2.32 -12.09 12.08
C CYS A 173 -1.47 -13.34 11.84
N ASP A 174 -0.27 -13.12 11.32
CA ASP A 174 0.73 -14.18 11.16
C ASP A 174 1.30 -14.63 12.49
N PHE A 175 2.00 -15.78 12.46
CA PHE A 175 2.67 -16.37 13.63
C PHE A 175 3.89 -15.58 14.12
N GLU A 176 3.99 -14.30 13.76
CA GLU A 176 5.05 -13.42 14.19
C GLU A 176 4.76 -12.88 15.60
N LYS A 177 5.54 -13.36 16.57
CA LYS A 177 5.34 -13.03 18.01
C LYS A 177 5.35 -11.53 18.29
N GLY A 178 6.12 -10.75 17.53
CA GLY A 178 6.18 -9.29 17.69
C GLY A 178 4.81 -8.63 17.53
N ILE A 179 4.05 -9.06 16.52
CA ILE A 179 2.70 -8.53 16.24
C ILE A 179 1.75 -8.89 17.38
N SER A 180 1.69 -10.17 17.76
CA SER A 180 0.77 -10.66 18.79
C SER A 180 1.05 -10.03 20.15
N ASN A 181 2.33 -9.94 20.54
CA ASN A 181 2.74 -9.36 21.82
C ASN A 181 2.40 -7.87 21.88
N ALA A 182 2.65 -7.12 20.80
CA ALA A 182 2.32 -5.71 20.73
C ALA A 182 0.80 -5.48 20.83
N ALA A 183 0.01 -6.28 20.11
CA ALA A 183 -1.43 -6.19 20.18
C ALA A 183 -1.97 -6.45 21.59
N ILE A 184 -1.48 -7.50 22.26
CA ILE A 184 -1.86 -7.84 23.66
C ILE A 184 -1.46 -6.72 24.63
N LYS A 185 -0.30 -6.09 24.41
CA LYS A 185 0.18 -4.98 25.22
C LYS A 185 -0.70 -3.72 25.10
N ILE A 186 -1.12 -3.38 23.88
CA ILE A 186 -1.82 -2.11 23.58
C ILE A 186 -3.34 -2.20 23.72
N PHE A 187 -3.93 -3.36 23.39
CA PHE A 187 -5.36 -3.61 23.44
C PHE A 187 -5.68 -4.61 24.56
N SER A 188 -6.37 -4.15 25.60
CA SER A 188 -6.82 -5.02 26.69
C SER A 188 -7.84 -6.04 26.18
N ASN A 189 -7.72 -7.30 26.65
CA ASN A 189 -8.64 -8.40 26.33
C ASN A 189 -8.73 -8.80 24.85
N ILE A 190 -7.72 -8.51 24.03
CA ILE A 190 -7.67 -8.97 22.65
C ILE A 190 -7.35 -10.46 22.56
N THR A 191 -8.05 -11.18 21.69
CA THR A 191 -7.78 -12.58 21.34
C THR A 191 -6.99 -12.63 20.04
N ILE A 192 -5.87 -13.35 20.02
CA ILE A 192 -5.06 -13.53 18.81
C ILE A 192 -5.50 -14.80 18.10
N LYS A 193 -5.87 -14.67 16.82
CA LYS A 193 -6.16 -15.78 15.91
C LYS A 193 -5.11 -15.82 14.81
N TYR A 194 -4.20 -16.77 14.90
CA TYR A 194 -3.16 -16.87 13.90
C TYR A 194 -3.67 -17.40 12.55
N CYS A 195 -3.11 -16.90 11.46
CA CYS A 195 -3.45 -17.32 10.11
C CYS A 195 -2.96 -18.75 9.82
N VAL A 196 -3.88 -19.71 9.78
CA VAL A 196 -3.60 -21.14 9.51
C VAL A 196 -2.94 -21.34 8.15
N TRP A 197 -3.28 -20.52 7.14
CA TRP A 197 -2.67 -20.61 5.82
C TRP A 197 -1.18 -20.30 5.87
N HIS A 198 -0.80 -19.21 6.53
CA HIS A 198 0.60 -18.84 6.71
C HIS A 198 1.36 -19.83 7.59
N TYR A 199 0.70 -20.45 8.58
CA TYR A 199 1.28 -21.55 9.35
C TYR A 199 1.66 -22.74 8.48
N LYS A 200 0.69 -23.24 7.70
CA LYS A 200 0.87 -24.41 6.86
C LYS A 200 1.99 -24.18 5.84
N ARG A 201 1.98 -23.02 5.19
CA ARG A 201 3.05 -22.63 4.25
C ARG A 201 4.42 -22.60 4.93
N SER A 202 4.50 -22.14 6.18
CA SER A 202 5.76 -22.10 6.92
C SER A 202 6.30 -23.49 7.29
N LEU A 203 5.43 -24.48 7.51
CA LEU A 203 5.83 -25.86 7.77
C LEU A 203 6.32 -26.56 6.49
N GLU A 204 5.68 -26.29 5.35
CA GLU A 204 6.04 -26.89 4.06
C GLU A 204 7.43 -26.45 3.56
N VAL A 205 7.89 -25.25 3.92
CA VAL A 205 9.23 -24.74 3.55
C VAL A 205 10.34 -25.34 4.42
N MET A 206 10.02 -25.97 5.56
CA MET A 206 10.99 -26.61 6.45
C MET A 206 11.21 -28.10 6.15
N LEU A 207 10.52 -28.67 5.16
CA LEU A 207 10.68 -30.06 4.68
C LEU A 207 11.35 -30.07 3.31
#